data_AF-A0A3D2RKN7-F1
#
_entry.id   AF-A0A3D2RKN7-F1
#
_cell.length_a   1.000
_cell.length_b   1.000
_cell.length_c   1.000
_cell.angle_alpha   90.00
_cell.angle_beta   90.00
_cell.angle_gamma   90.00
#
_symmetry.space_group_name_H-M   'P 1'
#
loop_
_entity.id
_entity.type
_entity.pdbx_description
1 polymer ?
#
loop_
_entity_poly.entity_id
_entity_poly.type
_entity_poly.pdbx_seq_one_letter_code
_entity_poly.pdbx_strand_id
1 'polypeptide(L)'
;VGRYSVEFEQLLTNVALLEEVAERSGGRLLESDSLSAFVRSMKLSPQPHVSIHEIDLWDDRYSLVVLVVGLAGEWFVRRRRGMI
;
A
#
# COMPACT_ATOMS: atom_id res chain seq x y z
N VAL A 1 5.65 -22.72 49.75
CA VAL A 1 6.39 -21.43 49.81
C VAL A 1 6.31 -20.82 48.42
N GLY A 2 5.32 -19.94 48.19
CA GLY A 2 5.08 -19.34 46.89
C GLY A 2 6.10 -18.25 46.62
N ARG A 3 6.83 -18.35 45.51
CA ARG A 3 7.71 -17.28 45.04
C ARG A 3 6.83 -16.08 44.70
N TYR A 4 6.78 -15.09 45.56
CA TYR A 4 6.26 -13.77 45.20
C TYR A 4 7.13 -13.27 44.05
N SER A 5 6.57 -13.25 42.84
CA SER A 5 7.25 -12.69 41.68
C SER A 5 7.36 -11.19 41.88
N VAL A 6 8.53 -10.65 41.55
CA VAL A 6 8.89 -9.22 41.67
C VAL A 6 7.88 -8.32 40.93
N GLU A 7 7.12 -8.89 40.00
CA GLU A 7 6.00 -8.29 39.28
C GLU A 7 4.86 -7.80 40.19
N PHE A 8 4.69 -8.38 41.39
CA PHE A 8 3.64 -7.96 42.34
C PHE A 8 4.09 -6.91 43.35
N GLU A 9 5.38 -6.55 43.40
CA GLU A 9 5.89 -5.51 44.31
C GLU A 9 5.64 -4.09 43.77
N GLN A 10 5.48 -3.93 42.45
CA GLN A 10 5.18 -2.65 41.81
C GLN A 10 3.94 -2.76 40.91
N LEU A 11 2.78 -2.47 41.51
CA LEU A 11 1.49 -2.38 40.82
C LEU A 11 1.30 -1.06 40.06
N LEU A 12 2.21 -0.10 40.25
CA LEU A 12 2.20 1.18 39.57
C LEU A 12 3.02 1.11 38.28
N THR A 13 2.56 1.81 37.26
CA THR A 13 3.22 1.88 35.95
C THR A 13 4.67 2.36 36.10
N ASN A 14 5.62 1.51 35.71
CA ASN A 14 7.03 1.86 35.72
C ASN A 14 7.37 2.69 34.48
N VAL A 15 7.26 4.00 34.61
CA VAL A 15 7.51 4.99 33.55
C VAL A 15 8.92 4.88 32.98
N ALA A 16 9.92 4.59 33.82
CA ALA A 16 11.31 4.47 33.41
C ALA A 16 11.55 3.28 32.45
N LEU A 17 10.89 2.14 32.69
CA LEU A 17 10.95 1.00 31.77
C LEU A 17 10.26 1.31 30.44
N LEU A 18 9.14 2.04 30.48
CA LEU A 18 8.42 2.42 29.27
C LEU A 18 9.23 3.40 28.41
N GLU A 19 9.97 4.31 29.03
CA GLU A 19 10.88 5.23 28.35
C GLU A 19 12.05 4.49 27.68
N GLU A 20 12.68 3.54 28.38
CA GLU A 20 13.75 2.71 27.80
C GLU A 20 13.28 1.89 26.60
N VAL A 21 12.08 1.31 26.68
CA VAL A 21 11.47 0.57 25.56
C VAL A 21 11.20 1.50 24.39
N ALA A 22 10.66 2.70 24.65
CA ALA A 22 10.38 3.68 23.61
C ALA A 22 11.66 4.15 22.90
N GLU A 23 12.73 4.44 23.63
CA GLU A 23 14.03 4.81 23.05
C GLU A 23 14.58 3.71 22.15
N ARG A 24 14.57 2.46 22.62
CA ARG A 24 15.10 1.32 21.85
C ARG A 24 14.27 0.97 20.63
N SER A 25 12.96 1.20 20.65
CA SER A 25 12.08 0.97 19.50
C SER A 25 12.03 2.14 18.52
N GLY A 26 12.73 3.25 18.80
CA GLY A 26 12.62 4.50 18.04
C GLY A 26 11.25 5.18 18.20
N GLY A 27 10.52 4.84 19.26
CA GLY A 27 9.24 5.42 19.63
C GLY A 27 9.39 6.59 20.61
N ARG A 28 8.26 7.07 21.13
CA ARG A 28 8.20 8.08 22.18
C ARG A 28 7.12 7.71 23.18
N LEU A 29 7.36 7.95 24.46
CA LEU A 29 6.33 7.83 25.47
C LEU A 29 5.29 8.95 25.29
N LEU A 30 4.00 8.59 25.33
CA LEU A 30 2.89 9.52 25.23
C LEU A 30 2.03 9.39 26.48
N GLU A 31 1.73 10.52 27.11
CA GLU A 31 0.71 10.56 28.16
C GLU A 31 -0.68 10.36 27.54
N SER A 32 -1.58 9.71 28.29
CA SER A 32 -2.93 9.36 27.80
C SER A 32 -3.69 10.58 27.26
N ASP A 33 -3.58 11.73 27.93
CA ASP A 33 -4.26 12.97 27.56
C ASP A 33 -3.66 13.62 26.28
N SER A 34 -2.41 13.31 25.95
CA SER A 34 -1.70 13.86 24.80
C SER A 34 -1.96 13.07 23.50
N LEU A 35 -2.65 11.93 23.57
CA LEU A 35 -2.89 11.04 22.43
C LEU A 35 -3.65 11.75 21.29
N SER A 36 -4.66 12.54 21.64
CA SER A 36 -5.48 13.28 20.66
C SER A 36 -4.66 14.34 19.91
N ALA A 37 -3.76 15.03 20.61
CA ALA A 37 -2.85 16.01 20.03
C ALA A 37 -1.78 15.33 19.14
N PHE A 38 -1.28 14.16 19.55
CA PHE A 38 -0.34 13.36 18.76
C PHE A 38 -0.96 12.94 17.42
N VAL A 39 -2.17 12.38 17.43
CA VAL A 39 -2.89 11.97 16.21
C VAL A 39 -3.11 13.17 15.27
N ARG A 40 -3.44 14.36 15.80
CA ARG A 40 -3.58 15.58 14.99
C ARG A 40 -2.25 16.11 14.44
N SER A 41 -1.16 15.94 15.18
CA SER A 41 0.18 16.35 14.75
C SER A 41 0.79 15.39 13.72
N MET A 42 0.25 14.17 13.63
CA MET A 42 0.67 13.18 12.66
C MET A 42 0.28 13.66 11.26
N LYS A 43 1.27 14.15 10.51
CA LYS A 43 1.12 14.39 9.08
C LYS A 43 1.00 13.03 8.40
N LEU A 44 -0.21 12.50 8.31
CA LEU A 44 -0.53 11.45 7.36
C LEU A 44 -0.29 12.07 5.99
N SER A 45 0.90 11.83 5.44
CA SER A 45 1.19 12.20 4.06
C SER A 45 0.09 11.59 3.21
N PRO A 46 -0.58 12.35 2.32
CA PRO A 46 -1.63 11.80 1.48
C PRO A 46 -1.05 10.60 0.77
N GLN A 47 -1.57 9.42 1.10
CA GLN A 47 -1.09 8.15 0.60
C GLN A 47 -1.12 8.25 -0.93
N PRO A 48 0.01 7.97 -1.62
CA PRO A 48 0.03 8.06 -3.07
C PRO A 48 -0.99 7.06 -3.62
N HIS A 49 -2.12 7.59 -4.12
CA HIS A 49 -3.11 6.81 -4.84
C HIS A 49 -2.49 6.43 -6.18
N VAL A 50 -1.90 5.23 -6.24
CA VAL A 50 -1.44 4.64 -7.49
C VAL A 50 -2.69 4.19 -8.26
N SER A 51 -3.10 4.99 -9.24
CA SER A 51 -4.14 4.59 -10.19
C SER A 51 -3.50 3.75 -11.29
N ILE A 52 -3.62 2.43 -11.20
CA ILE A 52 -3.22 1.51 -12.26
C ILE A 52 -4.36 1.49 -13.29
N HIS A 53 -4.08 1.94 -14.51
CA HIS A 53 -5.02 1.82 -15.63
C HIS A 53 -4.62 0.59 -16.44
N GLU A 54 -5.40 -0.48 -16.31
CA GLU A 54 -5.24 -1.71 -17.06
C GLU A 54 -6.33 -1.75 -18.14
N ILE A 55 -5.91 -1.78 -19.40
CA ILE A 55 -6.81 -1.93 -20.54
C ILE A 55 -6.58 -3.34 -21.05
N ASP A 56 -7.60 -4.20 -20.95
CA ASP A 56 -7.55 -5.54 -21.50
C ASP A 56 -7.87 -5.48 -23.00
N LEU A 57 -6.83 -5.67 -23.83
CA LEU A 57 -6.96 -5.67 -25.28
C LEU A 57 -7.80 -6.85 -25.80
N TRP A 58 -8.02 -7.89 -25.00
CA TRP A 58 -8.74 -9.09 -25.43
C TRP A 58 -10.21 -9.09 -25.01
N ASP A 59 -10.58 -8.36 -23.95
CA ASP A 59 -11.99 -8.14 -23.57
C ASP A 59 -12.65 -7.09 -24.49
N ASP A 60 -11.86 -6.15 -25.00
CA ASP A 60 -12.35 -5.13 -25.91
C ASP A 60 -12.57 -5.67 -27.34
N ARG A 61 -13.84 -5.84 -27.71
CA ARG A 61 -14.26 -6.29 -29.05
C ARG A 61 -13.68 -5.42 -30.18
N TYR A 62 -13.44 -4.12 -29.94
CA TYR A 62 -12.89 -3.23 -30.97
C TYR A 62 -11.44 -3.54 -31.31
N SER A 63 -10.63 -3.90 -30.32
CA SER A 63 -9.22 -4.27 -30.49
C SER A 63 -9.06 -5.46 -31.45
N LEU A 64 -9.92 -6.48 -31.33
CA LEU A 64 -9.95 -7.62 -32.26
C LEU A 64 -10.36 -7.20 -33.69
N VAL A 65 -11.38 -6.34 -33.82
CA VAL A 65 -11.84 -5.86 -35.12
C VAL A 65 -10.75 -5.07 -35.84
N VAL A 66 -10.02 -4.20 -35.14
CA VAL A 66 -8.90 -3.43 -35.70
C VAL A 66 -7.81 -4.36 -36.23
N LEU A 67 -7.47 -5.41 -35.47
CA LEU A 67 -6.47 -6.39 -35.89
C LEU A 67 -6.90 -7.11 -37.17
N VAL A 68 -8.14 -7.61 -37.22
CA VAL A 68 -8.68 -8.32 -38.39
C VAL A 68 -8.75 -7.40 -39.61
N VAL A 69 -9.20 -6.15 -39.44
CA VAL A 69 -9.26 -5.17 -40.53
C VAL A 69 -7.86 -4.79 -41.01
N GLY A 70 -6.89 -4.65 -40.12
CA GLY A 70 -5.49 -4.41 -40.48
C GLY A 70 -4.93 -5.56 -41.31
N LEU A 71 -5.15 -6.80 -40.87
CA LEU A 71 -4.67 -7.99 -41.56
C LEU A 71 -5.36 -8.19 -42.92
N ALA A 72 -6.68 -8.04 -42.97
CA ALA A 72 -7.47 -8.14 -44.20
C ALA A 72 -7.15 -6.99 -45.16
N GLY A 73 -6.93 -5.78 -44.63
CA GLY A 73 -6.53 -4.60 -45.38
C GLY A 73 -5.15 -4.78 -46.00
N GLU A 74 -4.17 -5.26 -45.23
CA GLU A 74 -2.83 -5.56 -45.76
C GLU A 74 -2.89 -6.65 -46.83
N TRP A 75 -3.63 -7.72 -46.58
CA TRP A 75 -3.85 -8.77 -47.57
C TRP A 75 -4.49 -8.22 -48.85
N PHE A 76 -5.51 -7.37 -48.73
CA PHE A 76 -6.20 -6.77 -49.86
C PHE A 76 -5.29 -5.81 -50.64
N VAL A 77 -4.47 -5.02 -49.95
CA VAL A 77 -3.46 -4.16 -50.56
C VAL A 77 -2.41 -5.00 -51.30
N ARG A 78 -1.90 -6.08 -50.69
CA ARG A 78 -0.97 -7.02 -51.34
C ARG A 78 -1.57 -7.69 -52.57
N ARG A 79 -2.84 -8.15 -52.47
CA ARG A 79 -3.61 -8.74 -53.57
C ARG A 79 -3.74 -7.77 -54.73
N ARG A 80 -4.06 -6.50 -54.45
CA ARG A 80 -4.25 -5.47 -55.48
C ARG A 80 -2.92 -5.03 -56.12
N ARG A 81 -1.81 -5.15 -55.39
CA ARG A 81 -0.46 -4.86 -55.89
C ARG A 81 0.19 -6.03 -56.64
N GLY A 82 -0.51 -7.16 -56.82
CA GLY A 82 -0.01 -8.30 -57.58
C GLY A 82 1.18 -9.02 -56.92
N MET A 83 1.35 -8.87 -55.60
CA MET A 83 2.41 -9.53 -54.83
C MET A 83 1.99 -10.92 -54.31
N ILE A 84 0.86 -11.44 -54.81
CA ILE A 84 0.28 -12.76 -54.52
C ILE A 84 -0.10 -13.38 -55.86
#